data_AF-A0A354X9F4-F1
#
_entry.id   AF-A0A354X9F4-F1
#
_cell.length_a   1.000
_cell.length_b   1.000
_cell.length_c   1.000
_cell.angle_alpha   90.00
_cell.angle_beta   90.00
_cell.angle_gamma   90.00
#
_symmetry.space_group_name_H-M   'P 1'
#
loop_
_entity.id
_entity.type
_entity.pdbx_description
1 polymer ?
#
loop_
_entity_poly.entity_id
_entity_poly.type
_entity_poly.pdbx_seq_one_letter_code
_entity_poly.pdbx_strand_id
1 'polypeptide(L)' 'EHFADGEFAVSYEESIRGKQVFLIQSTFPNSDNLMELLLMIDAAKRASAKSIVAVIPYFGWARQDRKDKPRVSI' A
#
# COMPACT_ATOMS: atom_id res chain seq x y z
N GLU A 1 4.63 -1.46 13.84
CA GLU A 1 4.16 -1.91 15.19
C GLU A 1 2.66 -2.07 15.16
N HIS A 2 2.08 -3.03 15.90
CA HIS A 2 0.64 -3.22 16.00
C HIS A 2 0.09 -2.64 17.31
N PHE A 3 -1.05 -1.97 17.22
CA PHE A 3 -1.82 -1.47 18.36
C PHE A 3 -2.76 -2.55 18.89
N ALA A 4 -3.31 -2.33 20.09
CA ALA A 4 -4.16 -3.32 20.77
C ALA A 4 -5.52 -3.56 20.08
N ASP A 5 -5.96 -2.63 19.25
CA ASP A 5 -7.19 -2.70 18.45
C ASP A 5 -6.98 -3.34 17.05
N GLY A 6 -5.74 -3.70 16.71
CA GLY A 6 -5.39 -4.32 15.43
C GLY A 6 -4.91 -3.34 14.37
N GLU A 7 -4.92 -2.02 14.63
CA GLU A 7 -4.25 -1.06 13.77
C GLU A 7 -2.73 -1.26 13.78
N PHE A 8 -2.03 -0.62 12.85
CA PHE A 8 -0.57 -0.66 12.81
C PHE A 8 0.05 0.64 12.32
N ALA A 9 1.25 0.92 12.83
CA ALA A 9 2.08 2.04 12.43
C ALA A 9 3.26 1.58 11.58
N VAL A 10 3.56 2.35 10.53
CA VAL A 10 4.70 2.17 9.63
C VAL A 10 5.62 3.39 9.68
N SER A 11 6.93 3.15 9.62
CA SER A 11 7.95 4.20 9.64
C SER A 11 9.24 3.71 8.97
N TYR A 12 9.94 4.61 8.28
CA TYR A 12 11.28 4.32 7.77
C TYR A 12 12.31 4.61 8.86
N GLU A 13 13.24 3.67 9.08
CA GLU A 13 14.30 3.81 10.08
C GLU A 13 15.47 4.70 9.61
N GLU A 14 15.51 5.01 8.31
CA GLU A 14 16.53 5.85 7.70
C GLU A 14 15.93 6.97 6.82
N SER A 15 16.73 7.99 6.54
CA SER A 15 16.31 9.05 5.62
C SER A 15 16.20 8.54 4.19
N ILE A 16 15.03 8.76 3.60
CA ILE A 16 14.71 8.44 2.20
C ILE A 16 14.50 9.69 1.34
N ARG A 17 14.82 10.88 1.87
CA ARG A 17 14.69 12.16 1.16
C ARG A 17 15.46 12.14 -0.16
N GLY A 18 14.79 12.46 -1.25
CA GLY A 18 15.38 12.52 -2.60
C GLY A 18 15.72 11.16 -3.22
N LYS A 19 15.49 10.03 -2.50
CA LYS A 19 15.73 8.68 -3.03
C LYS A 19 14.57 8.21 -3.91
N GLN A 20 14.84 7.28 -4.80
CA GLN A 20 13.82 6.49 -5.49
C GLN A 20 13.50 5.28 -4.62
N VAL A 21 12.24 5.12 -4.24
CA VAL A 21 11.78 4.06 -3.32
C VAL A 21 11.00 3.03 -4.13
N PHE A 22 11.37 1.76 -4.00
CA PHE A 22 10.64 0.63 -4.57
C PHE A 22 10.00 -0.15 -3.43
N LEU A 23 8.67 -0.24 -3.43
CA LEU A 23 7.90 -1.00 -2.44
C LEU A 23 7.45 -2.30 -3.10
N ILE A 24 7.95 -3.44 -2.62
CA ILE A 24 7.63 -4.77 -3.17
C ILE A 24 6.63 -5.42 -2.23
N GLN A 25 5.35 -5.37 -2.58
CA GLN A 25 4.28 -5.90 -1.72
C GLN A 25 3.10 -6.38 -2.54
N SER A 26 2.69 -7.61 -2.28
CA SER A 26 1.45 -8.17 -2.82
C SER A 26 0.24 -7.72 -2.00
N THR A 27 -0.93 -7.61 -2.62
CA THR A 27 -2.17 -7.21 -1.95
C THR A 27 -3.16 -8.39 -1.84
N PHE A 28 -2.66 -9.57 -1.47
CA PHE A 28 -3.51 -10.75 -1.26
C PHE A 28 -4.42 -10.55 -0.04
N PRO A 29 -5.67 -11.07 -0.05
CA PRO A 29 -6.56 -10.99 1.11
C PRO A 29 -5.90 -11.60 2.35
N ASN A 30 -6.01 -11.00 3.52
CA ASN A 30 -6.89 -9.91 3.98
C ASN A 30 -6.47 -8.48 3.54
N SER A 31 -7.31 -7.47 3.81
CA SER A 31 -7.13 -6.06 3.40
C SER A 31 -5.90 -5.36 3.97
N ASP A 32 -5.29 -5.92 5.00
CA ASP A 32 -4.24 -5.26 5.78
C ASP A 32 -3.01 -4.98 4.93
N ASN A 33 -2.65 -5.87 4.01
CA ASN A 33 -1.56 -5.66 3.05
C ASN A 33 -1.78 -4.45 2.13
N LEU A 34 -3.03 -4.20 1.74
CA LEU A 34 -3.37 -3.02 0.96
C LEU A 34 -3.24 -1.76 1.80
N MET A 35 -3.75 -1.78 3.04
CA MET A 35 -3.64 -0.65 3.96
C MET A 35 -2.18 -0.35 4.30
N GLU A 36 -1.36 -1.36 4.52
CA GLU A 36 0.06 -1.21 4.83
C GLU A 36 0.84 -0.59 3.68
N LEU A 37 0.61 -1.05 2.45
CA LEU A 37 1.20 -0.45 1.27
C LEU A 37 0.82 1.03 1.14
N LEU A 38 -0.45 1.38 1.38
CA LEU A 38 -0.91 2.78 1.32
C LEU A 38 -0.25 3.65 2.39
N LEU A 39 -0.13 3.16 3.63
CA LEU A 39 0.53 3.87 4.71
C LEU A 39 2.04 4.05 4.45
N MET A 40 2.71 3.04 3.89
CA MET A 40 4.11 3.17 3.49
C MET A 40 4.31 4.20 2.38
N ILE A 41 3.42 4.24 1.38
CA ILE A 41 3.45 5.26 0.33
C ILE A 41 3.25 6.67 0.92
N ASP A 42 2.31 6.84 1.86
CA ASP A 42 2.09 8.12 2.54
C ASP A 42 3.34 8.55 3.33
N ALA A 43 3.91 7.64 4.12
CA ALA A 43 5.14 7.88 4.86
C ALA A 43 6.30 8.28 3.94
N ALA A 44 6.46 7.60 2.79
CA ALA A 44 7.53 7.89 1.83
C ALA A 44 7.36 9.27 1.19
N LYS A 45 6.12 9.63 0.85
CA LYS A 45 5.78 10.94 0.29
C LYS A 45 6.08 12.05 1.29
N ARG A 46 5.69 11.89 2.56
CA ARG A 46 5.97 12.87 3.63
C ARG A 46 7.46 12.98 3.96
N ALA A 47 8.20 11.87 3.82
CA ALA A 47 9.65 11.86 3.94
C ALA A 47 10.40 12.49 2.73
N SER A 48 9.66 13.05 1.76
CA SER A 48 10.22 13.71 0.57
C SER A 48 11.01 12.76 -0.35
N ALA A 49 10.56 11.52 -0.51
CA ALA A 49 11.08 10.63 -1.55
C ALA A 49 10.93 11.29 -2.94
N LYS A 50 11.91 11.08 -3.83
CA LYS A 50 11.90 11.63 -5.20
C LYS A 50 10.87 10.91 -6.06
N SER A 51 10.80 9.59 -5.94
CA SER A 51 9.82 8.74 -6.62
C SER A 51 9.49 7.53 -5.75
N ILE A 52 8.28 7.02 -5.92
CA ILE A 52 7.77 5.84 -5.21
C ILE A 52 7.18 4.91 -6.27
N VAL A 53 7.72 3.70 -6.38
CA VAL A 53 7.28 2.67 -7.34
C VAL A 53 6.76 1.47 -6.54
N ALA A 54 5.46 1.20 -6.65
CA ALA A 54 4.86 0.01 -6.08
C ALA A 54 4.99 -1.17 -7.06
N VAL A 55 5.72 -2.20 -6.67
CA VAL A 55 5.82 -3.48 -7.36
C VAL A 55 4.86 -4.43 -6.66
N ILE A 56 3.78 -4.81 -7.35
CA ILE A 56 2.69 -5.61 -6.77
C ILE A 56 2.63 -6.97 -7.50
N PRO A 57 3.31 -8.02 -7.00
CA PRO A 57 3.35 -9.32 -7.67
C PRO A 57 1.97 -9.97 -7.78
N TYR A 58 1.16 -9.86 -6.72
CA TYR A 58 -0.25 -10.25 -6.73
C TYR A 58 -1.12 -9.03 -6.47
N PHE A 59 -1.92 -8.65 -7.47
CA PHE A 59 -2.86 -7.53 -7.36
C PHE A 59 -4.24 -8.05 -6.92
N GLY A 60 -4.53 -7.93 -5.63
CA GLY A 60 -5.81 -8.28 -5.05
C GLY A 60 -6.96 -7.42 -5.58
N TRP A 61 -8.18 -7.90 -5.39
CA TRP A 61 -9.45 -7.30 -5.89
C TRP A 61 -9.55 -7.12 -7.41
N ALA A 62 -8.50 -7.44 -8.18
CA ALA A 62 -8.45 -7.31 -9.64
C ALA A 62 -9.52 -8.10 -10.41
N ARG A 63 -10.23 -9.04 -9.76
CA ARG A 63 -11.34 -9.79 -10.38
C ARG A 63 -12.63 -8.96 -10.51
N GLN A 64 -12.72 -7.80 -9.86
CA GLN A 64 -13.88 -6.89 -9.91
C GLN A 64 -13.74 -5.80 -10.98
N ASP A 65 -12.89 -5.99 -11.98
CA ASP A 65 -12.56 -5.03 -13.04
C ASP A 65 -13.73 -4.59 -13.95
N ARG A 66 -14.92 -5.19 -13.79
CA ARG A 66 -16.11 -4.89 -14.57
C ARG A 66 -17.37 -4.89 -13.73
N LYS A 67 -18.36 -4.10 -14.17
CA LYS A 67 -19.71 -4.13 -13.60
C LYS A 67 -20.51 -5.27 -14.23
N ASP A 68 -20.72 -6.33 -13.48
CA ASP A 68 -21.58 -7.45 -13.87
C ASP A 68 -23.06 -7.20 -13.55
N LYS A 69 -23.34 -6.28 -12.61
CA LYS A 69 -24.69 -5.95 -12.12
C LYS A 69 -24.89 -4.44 -11.89
N PRO A 70 -26.14 -3.95 -11.84
CA PRO A 70 -26.42 -2.59 -11.39
C PRO A 70 -25.94 -2.39 -9.95
N ARG A 71 -25.35 -1.22 -9.66
CA ARG A 71 -24.92 -0.77 -8.31
C ARG A 71 -23.79 -1.59 -7.66
N VAL A 72 -22.87 -2.18 -8.45
CA VAL A 72 -21.63 -2.80 -7.94
C VAL A 72 -20.42 -1.85 -8.05
N SER A 73 -19.44 -2.05 -7.17
CA SER A 73 -18.11 -1.45 -7.24
C SER A 73 -17.28 -2.07 -8.37
N ILE A 74 -16.29 -1.32 -8.84
CA ILE A 74 -15.16 -1.80 -9.63
C ILE A 74 -13.93 -1.71 -8.74
#